data_AF-A0A354MWU9-F1
#
_entry.id   AF-A0A354MWU9-F1
#
_cell.length_a   1.000
_cell.length_b   1.000
_cell.length_c   1.000
_cell.angle_alpha   90.00
_cell.angle_beta   90.00
_cell.angle_gamma   90.00
#
_symmetry.space_group_name_H-M   'P 1'
#
loop_
_entity.id
_entity.type
_entity.pdbx_description
1 polymer ?
#
loop_
_entity_poly.entity_id
_entity_poly.type
_entity_poly.pdbx_seq_one_letter_code
_entity_poly.pdbx_strand_id
1 'polypeptide(L)'
;MKLRFPGTLFGTCAVKKKLSRDFRRQASLLIDDRLLIDATADFSDFTDFYGFPDLWGEIGAVLISAADPKCLSQETLTRLARGKELFVYAPPEAAPMFPMAENLHFVPLRPFSMTDILDYKVFALPTDVA
;
A
#
# COMPACT_ATOMS: atom_id res chain seq x y z
N MET A 1 2.74 -8.52 -16.51
CA MET A 1 3.04 -7.42 -15.59
C MET A 1 2.34 -6.16 -16.04
N LYS A 2 1.32 -5.76 -15.28
CA LYS A 2 0.49 -4.58 -15.41
C LYS A 2 0.77 -3.69 -14.22
N LEU A 3 1.07 -2.41 -14.47
CA LEU A 3 1.35 -1.43 -13.44
C LEU A 3 0.24 -0.37 -13.45
N ARG A 4 -0.27 -0.03 -12.27
CA ARG A 4 -1.16 1.12 -12.07
C ARG A 4 -0.60 1.98 -10.96
N PHE A 5 -0.74 3.28 -11.10
CA PHE A 5 -0.27 4.24 -10.11
C PHE A 5 -1.48 4.90 -9.44
N PRO A 6 -2.02 4.32 -8.34
CA PRO A 6 -3.07 4.97 -7.56
C PRO A 6 -2.70 6.42 -7.19
N GLY A 7 -1.43 6.67 -6.89
CA GLY A 7 -0.89 8.02 -6.74
C GLY A 7 0.59 8.12 -7.07
N THR A 8 1.05 9.35 -7.33
CA THR A 8 2.43 9.65 -7.75
C THR A 8 3.03 10.83 -6.99
N LEU A 9 2.35 11.34 -5.96
CA LEU A 9 2.79 12.51 -5.22
C LEU A 9 3.82 12.16 -4.14
N PHE A 10 4.84 13.01 -4.03
CA PHE A 10 5.76 13.07 -2.90
C PHE A 10 5.46 14.30 -2.02
N GLY A 11 5.44 14.14 -0.70
CA GLY A 11 5.25 15.22 0.27
C GLY A 11 3.79 15.73 0.40
N THR A 12 3.62 16.89 1.05
CA THR A 12 2.31 17.54 1.25
C THR A 12 2.08 18.60 0.17
N CYS A 13 1.98 18.17 -1.10
CA CYS A 13 1.58 19.14 -2.13
C CYS A 13 0.12 19.50 -1.92
N ALA A 14 -0.12 20.74 -1.51
CA ALA A 14 -1.45 21.30 -1.27
C ALA A 14 -2.20 21.55 -2.59
N VAL A 15 -2.38 20.53 -3.42
CA VAL A 15 -3.34 20.60 -4.53
C VAL A 15 -4.73 20.43 -3.94
N LYS A 16 -5.19 21.49 -3.26
CA LYS A 16 -6.54 21.65 -2.76
C LYS A 16 -7.48 21.80 -3.94
N LYS A 17 -8.10 20.69 -4.34
CA LYS A 17 -9.55 20.59 -4.59
C LYS A 17 -9.90 19.15 -4.94
N LYS A 18 -10.58 18.47 -4.00
CA LYS A 18 -11.21 17.14 -4.14
C LYS A 18 -12.26 17.06 -5.28
N LEU A 19 -12.43 18.15 -6.05
CA LEU A 19 -13.46 18.38 -7.07
C LEU A 19 -12.89 18.66 -8.49
N SER A 20 -11.57 18.78 -8.65
CA SER A 20 -10.93 18.93 -9.97
C SER A 20 -10.13 17.67 -10.32
N ARG A 21 -10.14 17.28 -11.60
CA ARG A 21 -9.42 16.11 -12.14
C ARG A 21 -7.89 16.13 -11.90
N ASP A 22 -7.35 17.26 -11.44
CA ASP A 22 -5.91 17.52 -11.25
C ASP A 22 -5.39 17.20 -9.83
N PHE A 23 -6.09 16.40 -9.04
CA PHE A 23 -5.62 15.97 -7.71
C PHE A 23 -4.51 14.91 -7.82
N ARG A 24 -3.38 15.13 -7.15
CA ARG A 24 -2.31 14.13 -7.04
C ARG A 24 -2.42 13.42 -5.68
N ARG A 25 -2.61 12.10 -5.72
CA ARG A 25 -2.68 11.21 -4.55
C ARG A 25 -1.29 10.82 -4.07
N GLN A 26 -1.14 10.48 -2.79
CA GLN A 26 0.10 9.96 -2.23
C GLN A 26 0.64 8.77 -3.04
N ALA A 27 1.96 8.70 -3.21
CA ALA A 27 2.63 7.68 -4.00
C ALA A 27 2.18 6.27 -3.59
N SER A 28 1.75 5.50 -4.58
CA SER A 28 1.31 4.11 -4.42
C SER A 28 1.37 3.42 -5.78
N LEU A 29 1.71 2.13 -5.79
CA LEU A 29 1.84 1.32 -7.01
C LEU A 29 1.07 0.02 -6.84
N LEU A 30 0.29 -0.35 -7.85
CA LEU A 30 -0.40 -1.63 -7.90
C LEU A 30 0.17 -2.48 -9.05
N ILE A 31 0.61 -3.69 -8.73
CA ILE A 31 1.24 -4.63 -9.65
C ILE A 31 0.30 -5.81 -9.89
N ASP A 32 -0.04 -6.04 -11.16
CA ASP A 32 -0.95 -7.09 -11.65
C ASP A 32 -2.28 -7.15 -10.88
N ASP A 33 -2.77 -5.99 -10.41
CA ASP A 33 -3.99 -5.84 -9.61
C ASP A 33 -4.00 -6.63 -8.28
N ARG A 34 -2.87 -7.24 -7.87
CA ARG A 34 -2.75 -8.18 -6.75
C ARG A 34 -1.79 -7.74 -5.64
N LEU A 35 -0.74 -6.99 -5.98
CA LEU A 35 0.26 -6.50 -5.01
C LEU A 35 0.22 -4.98 -4.96
N LEU A 36 -0.22 -4.45 -3.82
CA LEU A 36 -0.22 -3.00 -3.56
C LEU A 36 1.04 -2.60 -2.82
N ILE A 37 1.80 -1.66 -3.37
CA ILE A 37 2.88 -0.96 -2.68
C ILE A 37 2.35 0.36 -2.14
N ASP A 38 2.49 0.53 -0.84
CA ASP A 38 1.97 1.62 -0.02
C ASP A 38 0.43 1.72 -0.05
N ALA A 39 -0.19 1.29 1.05
CA ALA A 39 -1.63 1.35 1.28
C ALA A 39 -2.02 2.71 1.84
N THR A 40 -1.95 3.74 1.00
CA THR A 40 -2.20 5.13 1.40
C THR A 40 -3.70 5.41 1.60
N ALA A 41 -4.03 6.48 2.33
CA ALA A 41 -5.41 6.88 2.58
C ALA A 41 -6.19 7.25 1.31
N ASP A 42 -5.48 7.60 0.22
CA ASP A 42 -6.08 8.02 -1.05
C ASP A 42 -6.44 6.83 -1.96
N PHE A 43 -6.15 5.58 -1.56
CA PHE A 43 -6.40 4.40 -2.39
C PHE A 43 -7.91 4.20 -2.68
N SER A 44 -8.78 4.57 -1.74
CA SER A 44 -10.23 4.56 -1.96
C SER A 44 -10.67 5.55 -3.02
N ASP A 45 -10.16 6.78 -2.97
CA ASP A 45 -10.42 7.79 -3.99
C ASP A 45 -9.90 7.38 -5.38
N PHE A 46 -8.94 6.43 -5.49
CA PHE A 46 -8.55 5.85 -6.77
C PHE A 46 -9.55 4.78 -7.24
N THR A 47 -9.86 3.81 -6.39
CA THR A 47 -10.77 2.69 -6.75
C THR A 47 -12.18 3.18 -7.05
N ASP A 48 -12.72 4.10 -6.24
CA ASP A 48 -14.07 4.60 -6.37
C ASP A 48 -14.20 5.58 -7.56
N PHE A 49 -13.21 6.47 -7.78
CA PHE A 49 -13.27 7.48 -8.85
C PHE A 49 -13.06 6.90 -10.25
N TYR A 50 -12.18 5.91 -10.40
CA TYR A 50 -11.89 5.32 -11.71
C TYR A 50 -12.67 4.04 -11.99
N GLY A 51 -13.63 3.69 -11.14
CA GLY A 51 -14.55 2.57 -11.38
C GLY A 51 -13.88 1.20 -11.29
N PHE A 52 -13.03 1.00 -10.27
CA PHE A 52 -12.36 -0.28 -10.00
C PHE A 52 -12.72 -0.84 -8.61
N PRO A 53 -14.01 -1.00 -8.26
CA PRO A 53 -14.41 -1.49 -6.94
C PRO A 53 -13.94 -2.92 -6.66
N ASP A 54 -13.73 -3.75 -7.70
CA ASP A 54 -13.33 -5.14 -7.52
C ASP A 54 -11.87 -5.27 -7.05
N LEU A 55 -11.03 -4.23 -7.21
CA LEU A 55 -9.63 -4.26 -6.79
C LEU A 55 -9.45 -4.51 -5.30
N TRP A 56 -10.42 -4.12 -4.47
CA TRP A 56 -10.40 -4.43 -3.04
C TRP A 56 -10.36 -5.95 -2.79
N GLY A 57 -11.05 -6.73 -3.63
CA GLY A 57 -11.09 -8.19 -3.59
C GLY A 57 -9.84 -8.86 -4.18
N GLU A 58 -9.24 -8.26 -5.21
CA GLU A 58 -8.11 -8.85 -5.95
C GLU A 58 -6.75 -8.72 -5.24
N ILE A 59 -6.55 -7.68 -4.42
CA ILE A 59 -5.27 -7.44 -3.73
C ILE A 59 -5.00 -8.54 -2.69
N GLY A 60 -4.02 -9.40 -2.95
CA GLY A 60 -3.65 -10.51 -2.05
C GLY A 60 -2.54 -10.17 -1.06
N ALA A 61 -1.75 -9.12 -1.33
CA ALA A 61 -0.68 -8.70 -0.46
C ALA A 61 -0.42 -7.19 -0.55
N VAL A 62 0.08 -6.62 0.54
CA VAL A 62 0.52 -5.22 0.61
C VAL A 62 2.00 -5.18 0.98
N LEU A 63 2.76 -4.33 0.32
CA LEU A 63 4.13 -3.98 0.70
C LEU A 63 4.15 -2.52 1.15
N ILE A 64 4.77 -2.23 2.28
CA ILE A 64 4.92 -0.87 2.82
C ILE A 64 6.40 -0.50 2.73
N SER A 65 6.70 0.63 2.10
CA SER A 65 8.07 1.08 1.82
C SER A 65 8.75 1.71 3.04
N ALA A 66 8.00 2.38 3.90
CA ALA A 66 8.51 3.03 5.11
C ALA A 66 7.46 3.06 6.24
N ALA A 67 7.93 3.13 7.49
CA ALA A 67 7.10 3.37 8.67
C ALA A 67 6.65 4.85 8.75
N ASP A 68 5.89 5.30 7.75
CA ASP A 68 5.37 6.67 7.62
C ASP A 68 3.83 6.61 7.41
N PRO A 69 3.03 7.44 8.10
CA PRO A 69 1.57 7.54 7.90
C PRO A 69 1.14 7.85 6.45
N LYS A 70 2.04 8.33 5.59
CA LYS A 70 1.81 8.54 4.16
C LYS A 70 1.94 7.26 3.33
N CYS A 71 2.57 6.22 3.86
CA CYS A 71 2.72 4.92 3.20
C CYS A 71 1.68 3.92 3.70
N LEU A 72 1.13 4.14 4.91
CA LEU A 72 0.22 3.23 5.59
C LEU A 72 -1.00 3.95 6.18
N SER A 73 -2.18 3.55 5.73
CA SER A 73 -3.48 3.93 6.29
C SER A 73 -4.17 2.73 6.94
N GLN A 74 -4.45 2.84 8.24
CA GLN A 74 -5.18 1.79 8.99
C GLN A 74 -6.57 1.50 8.40
N GLU A 75 -7.28 2.53 7.94
CA GLU A 75 -8.60 2.40 7.31
C GLU A 75 -8.51 1.59 6.02
N THR A 76 -7.52 1.90 5.18
CA THR A 76 -7.31 1.21 3.89
C THR A 76 -6.94 -0.26 4.12
N LEU A 77 -6.03 -0.52 5.06
CA LEU A 77 -5.65 -1.88 5.45
C LEU A 77 -6.84 -2.69 6.00
N THR A 78 -7.64 -2.08 6.86
CA THR A 78 -8.84 -2.72 7.43
C THR A 78 -9.86 -3.05 6.33
N ARG A 79 -10.05 -2.16 5.36
CA ARG A 79 -10.94 -2.39 4.21
C ARG A 79 -10.40 -3.50 3.29
N LEU A 80 -9.10 -3.56 3.05
CA LEU A 80 -8.45 -4.62 2.27
C LEU A 80 -8.57 -6.01 2.94
N ALA A 81 -8.46 -6.07 4.26
CA ALA A 81 -8.58 -7.33 5.04
C ALA A 81 -10.05 -7.77 5.28
N ARG A 82 -11.03 -7.03 4.75
CA ARG A 82 -12.44 -7.34 4.99
C ARG A 82 -12.84 -8.61 4.25
N GLY A 83 -13.11 -9.67 5.01
CA GLY A 83 -13.59 -10.95 4.49
C GLY A 83 -12.52 -11.82 3.82
N LYS A 84 -11.23 -11.50 3.99
CA LYS A 84 -10.11 -12.31 3.52
C LYS A 84 -8.85 -12.06 4.35
N GLU A 85 -7.96 -13.05 4.36
CA GLU A 85 -6.62 -12.89 4.90
C GLU A 85 -5.81 -11.89 4.05
N LEU A 86 -5.13 -10.96 4.72
CA LEU A 86 -4.25 -9.98 4.10
C LEU A 86 -2.88 -10.02 4.76
N PHE A 87 -1.85 -10.31 3.97
CA PHE A 87 -0.46 -10.24 4.40
C PHE A 87 0.14 -8.89 4.04
N VAL A 88 0.69 -8.20 5.04
CA VAL A 88 1.31 -6.90 4.88
C VAL A 88 2.78 -6.98 5.24
N TYR A 89 3.62 -6.80 4.22
CA TYR A 89 5.06 -6.85 4.30
C TYR A 89 5.59 -5.43 4.55
N ALA A 90 6.20 -5.19 5.70
CA ALA A 90 6.58 -3.84 6.11
C ALA A 90 7.85 -3.82 6.98
N PRO A 91 8.56 -2.68 7.08
CA PRO A 91 9.63 -2.52 8.05
C PRO A 91 9.15 -2.82 9.47
N PRO A 92 9.97 -3.46 10.33
CA PRO A 92 9.61 -3.75 11.72
C PRO A 92 9.08 -2.53 12.49
N GLU A 93 9.60 -1.35 12.18
CA GLU A 93 9.25 -0.06 12.80
C GLU A 93 7.80 0.36 12.51
N ALA A 94 7.17 -0.20 11.46
CA ALA A 94 5.79 0.10 11.12
C ALA A 94 4.79 -0.62 12.03
N ALA A 95 5.20 -1.67 12.75
CA ALA A 95 4.31 -2.52 13.56
C ALA A 95 3.36 -1.76 14.51
N PRO A 96 3.77 -0.68 15.23
CA PRO A 96 2.86 0.08 16.10
C PRO A 96 1.74 0.81 15.36
N MET A 97 1.87 0.99 14.04
CA MET A 97 0.89 1.67 13.19
C MET A 97 -0.19 0.73 12.66
N PHE A 98 -0.04 -0.58 12.85
CA PHE A 98 -0.98 -1.58 12.32
C PHE A 98 -2.26 -1.65 13.14
N PRO A 99 -3.43 -1.72 12.48
CA PRO A 99 -4.68 -1.94 13.19
C PRO A 99 -4.71 -3.35 13.78
N MET A 100 -5.32 -3.52 14.96
CA MET A 100 -5.63 -4.84 15.48
C MET A 100 -6.84 -5.41 14.72
N ALA A 101 -6.58 -6.24 13.72
CA ALA A 101 -7.60 -6.92 12.93
C ALA A 101 -7.23 -8.40 12.75
N GLU A 102 -8.21 -9.29 12.92
CA GLU A 102 -7.99 -10.75 12.91
C GLU A 102 -7.41 -11.26 11.60
N ASN A 103 -7.90 -10.76 10.47
CA ASN A 103 -7.49 -11.23 9.14
C ASN A 103 -6.27 -10.47 8.57
N LEU A 104 -5.56 -9.71 9.42
CA LEU A 104 -4.45 -8.88 8.99
C LEU A 104 -3.15 -9.39 9.61
N HIS A 105 -2.24 -9.84 8.75
CA HIS A 105 -0.96 -10.43 9.14
C HIS A 105 0.18 -9.48 8.83
N PHE A 106 0.82 -8.97 9.87
CA PHE A 106 2.07 -8.23 9.75
C PHE A 106 3.23 -9.19 9.49
N VAL A 107 3.95 -8.99 8.39
CA VAL A 107 5.16 -9.76 8.03
C VAL A 107 6.35 -8.80 7.98
N PRO A 108 7.29 -8.86 8.95
CA PRO A 108 8.42 -7.94 8.96
C PRO A 108 9.34 -8.21 7.76
N LEU A 109 9.58 -7.18 6.94
CA LEU A 109 10.60 -7.19 5.90
C LEU A 109 11.97 -6.96 6.53
N ARG A 110 12.86 -7.96 6.39
CA ARG A 110 14.24 -7.83 6.85
C ARG A 110 15.09 -7.22 5.72
N PRO A 111 15.90 -6.17 6.01
CA PRO A 111 16.86 -5.65 5.05
C PRO A 111 17.78 -6.72 4.52
N PHE A 112 18.18 -6.61 3.24
CA PHE A 112 19.12 -7.51 2.57
C PHE A 112 18.66 -8.98 2.50
N SER A 113 17.37 -9.22 2.70
CA SER A 113 16.76 -10.55 2.55
C SER A 113 15.84 -10.58 1.34
N MET A 114 15.78 -11.75 0.71
CA MET A 114 14.84 -12.03 -0.36
C MET A 114 13.60 -12.70 0.24
N THR A 115 12.43 -12.19 -0.13
CA THR A 115 11.13 -12.70 0.31
C THR A 115 10.27 -12.95 -0.91
N ASP A 116 9.63 -14.11 -0.97
CA ASP A 116 8.61 -14.38 -1.97
C ASP A 116 7.29 -13.74 -1.51
N ILE A 117 6.71 -12.87 -2.34
CA ILE A 117 5.42 -12.22 -2.11
C ILE A 117 4.54 -12.52 -3.32
N LEU A 118 3.48 -13.32 -3.11
CA LEU A 118 2.72 -13.91 -4.21
C LEU A 118 3.67 -14.66 -5.17
N ASP A 119 3.69 -14.27 -6.44
CA ASP A 119 4.54 -14.86 -7.49
C ASP A 119 5.82 -14.03 -7.74
N TYR A 120 6.14 -13.07 -6.86
CA TYR A 120 7.28 -12.16 -6.99
C TYR A 120 8.40 -12.45 -6.01
N LYS A 121 9.64 -12.30 -6.48
CA LYS A 121 10.82 -12.20 -5.61
C LYS A 121 11.07 -10.75 -5.26
N VAL A 122 10.94 -10.42 -3.98
CA VAL A 122 11.11 -9.07 -3.46
C VAL A 122 12.38 -9.00 -2.63
N PHE A 123 13.19 -7.99 -2.88
CA PHE A 123 14.42 -7.72 -2.13
C PHE A 123 14.34 -6.31 -1.54
N ALA A 124 14.34 -6.22 -0.21
CA ALA A 124 14.23 -4.96 0.51
C ALA A 124 15.64 -4.38 0.79
N LEU A 125 15.85 -3.14 0.36
CA LEU A 125 17.06 -2.37 0.62
C LEU A 125 16.74 -1.20 1.55
N PRO A 126 17.53 -0.96 2.60
CA PRO A 126 17.42 0.27 3.37
C PRO A 126 17.79 1.47 2.50
N THR A 127 17.03 2.55 2.61
CA THR A 127 17.27 3.80 1.86
C THR A 127 18.35 4.67 2.51
N ASP A 128 18.66 4.42 3.78
CA ASP A 128 19.54 5.26 4.60
C ASP A 128 21.00 4.75 4.64
N VAL A 129 21.39 3.96 3.63
CA VAL A 129 22.80 3.56 3.46
C VAL A 129 23.56 4.75 2.88
N ALA A 130 23.90 5.70 3.75
CA ALA A 130 24.91 6.71 3.51
C ALA A 130 26.32 6.15 3.77
#